data_AF-A0A670J5F8-F1
#
_entry.id   AF-A0A670J5F8-F1
#
_cell.length_a   1.000
_cell.length_b   1.000
_cell.length_c   1.000
_cell.angle_alpha   90.00
_cell.angle_beta   90.00
_cell.angle_gamma   90.00
#
_symmetry.space_group_name_H-M   'P 1'
#
loop_
_entity.id
_entity.type
_entity.pdbx_description
1 polymer ?
#
loop_
_entity_poly.entity_id
_entity_poly.type
_entity_poly.pdbx_seq_one_letter_code
_entity_poly.pdbx_strand_id
1 'polypeptide(L)'
;INCWRKCGVMGTYSHMWWDCPLVNEFWKQIGIEILGRKVGISKLMVLISLSSTEFKTKEECKWVKWMVTAARQVIASNWKNVEVLG
;
A
#
# COMPACT_ATOMS: atom_id res chain seq x y z
N ILE A 1 -7.93 -6.12 18.14
CA ILE A 1 -7.90 -6.04 16.65
C ILE A 1 -6.53 -6.52 16.18
N ASN A 2 -6.49 -7.68 15.53
CA ASN A 2 -5.24 -8.24 14.99
C ASN A 2 -5.05 -7.80 13.54
N CYS A 3 -3.81 -7.77 13.05
CA CYS A 3 -3.52 -7.42 11.67
C CYS A 3 -4.32 -8.28 10.68
N TRP A 4 -5.04 -7.66 9.73
CA TRP A 4 -5.86 -8.34 8.73
C TRP A 4 -5.06 -9.26 7.79
N ARG A 5 -3.75 -8.98 7.63
CA ARG A 5 -2.80 -9.86 6.92
C ARG A 5 -2.33 -11.05 7.75
N LYS A 6 -2.81 -11.19 9.01
CA LYS A 6 -2.45 -12.26 9.94
C LYS A 6 -0.95 -12.40 10.19
N CYS A 7 -0.21 -11.29 10.23
CA CYS A 7 1.24 -11.30 10.47
C CYS A 7 1.64 -11.49 11.96
N GLY A 8 0.69 -11.83 12.85
CA GLY A 8 0.95 -12.06 14.28
C GLY A 8 1.06 -10.79 15.15
N VAL A 9 0.89 -9.59 14.60
CA VAL A 9 0.98 -8.31 15.34
C VAL A 9 -0.40 -7.65 15.45
N MET A 10 -0.59 -6.87 16.51
CA MET A 10 -1.80 -6.05 16.70
C MET A 10 -1.98 -5.08 15.52
N GLY A 11 -3.20 -5.03 14.99
CA GLY A 11 -3.55 -4.19 13.86
C GLY A 11 -3.79 -2.75 14.30
N THR A 12 -2.74 -1.95 14.46
CA THR A 12 -2.87 -0.49 14.54
C THR A 12 -3.07 0.09 13.14
N TYR A 13 -3.57 1.33 13.04
CA TYR A 13 -3.68 2.03 11.76
C TYR A 13 -2.33 2.05 11.01
N SER A 14 -1.25 2.43 11.71
CA SER A 14 0.07 2.51 11.08
C SER A 14 0.56 1.13 10.62
N HIS A 15 0.31 0.09 11.41
CA HIS A 15 0.71 -1.27 11.10
C HIS A 15 -0.04 -1.82 9.88
N MET A 16 -1.37 -1.71 9.87
CA MET A 16 -2.20 -2.30 8.81
C MET A 16 -2.05 -1.64 7.44
N TRP A 17 -1.50 -0.42 7.41
CA TRP A 17 -1.27 0.34 6.18
C TRP A 17 0.20 0.33 5.73
N TRP A 18 1.15 0.20 6.67
CA TRP A 18 2.56 0.48 6.39
C TRP A 18 3.53 -0.49 7.06
N ASP A 19 3.43 -0.60 8.38
CA ASP A 19 4.50 -1.19 9.18
C ASP A 19 4.41 -2.73 9.20
N CYS A 20 3.29 -3.30 8.74
CA CYS A 20 3.15 -4.73 8.54
C CYS A 20 4.12 -5.22 7.46
N PRO A 21 4.99 -6.22 7.74
CA PRO A 21 5.92 -6.76 6.75
C PRO A 21 5.23 -7.26 5.47
N LEU A 22 4.03 -7.84 5.61
CA LEU A 22 3.24 -8.33 4.47
C LEU A 22 2.62 -7.20 3.65
N VAL A 23 2.29 -6.07 4.28
CA VAL A 23 1.80 -4.88 3.56
C VAL A 23 2.96 -4.14 2.91
N ASN A 24 4.12 -4.08 3.57
CA ASN A 24 5.35 -3.54 2.99
C ASN A 24 5.77 -4.30 1.72
N GLU A 25 5.73 -5.63 1.77
CA GLU A 25 6.05 -6.46 0.61
C GLU A 25 5.03 -6.28 -0.53
N PHE A 26 3.75 -6.16 -0.19
CA PHE A 26 2.70 -5.84 -1.16
C PHE A 26 2.97 -4.52 -1.90
N TRP A 27 3.41 -3.47 -1.20
CA TRP A 27 3.78 -2.20 -1.83
C TRP A 27 4.99 -2.32 -2.76
N LYS A 28 5.98 -3.16 -2.42
CA LYS A 28 7.13 -3.43 -3.31
C LYS A 28 6.72 -4.16 -4.58
N GLN A 29 5.83 -5.15 -4.46
CA GLN A 29 5.31 -5.91 -5.60
C GLN A 29 4.57 -5.00 -6.57
N ILE A 30 3.73 -4.09 -6.07
CA ILE A 30 3.03 -3.09 -6.90
C ILE A 30 4.03 -2.26 -7.72
N GLY A 31 5.12 -1.80 -7.12
CA GLY A 31 6.15 -1.05 -7.84
C GLY A 31 6.79 -1.84 -8.98
N ILE A 32 7.09 -3.13 -8.74
CA ILE A 32 7.68 -4.03 -9.73
C ILE A 32 6.69 -4.31 -10.87
N GLU A 33 5.45 -4.65 -10.55
CA GLU A 33 4.42 -4.99 -11.56
C GLU A 33 4.08 -3.81 -12.48
N ILE A 34 4.08 -2.58 -11.96
CA ILE A 34 3.71 -1.40 -12.74
C ILE A 34 4.87 -0.84 -13.54
N LEU A 35 6.06 -0.78 -12.93
CA LEU A 35 7.20 -0.05 -13.49
C LEU A 35 8.29 -0.98 -14.04
N GLY A 36 8.11 -2.30 -13.91
CA GLY A 36 9.12 -3.30 -14.29
C GLY A 36 10.43 -3.19 -13.49
N ARG A 37 10.44 -2.39 -12.41
CA ARG A 37 11.63 -2.09 -11.61
C ARG A 37 11.27 -1.94 -10.14
N LYS A 38 12.24 -2.21 -9.26
CA LYS A 38 12.10 -1.95 -7.83
C LYS A 38 12.04 -0.44 -7.60
N VAL A 39 10.84 0.11 -7.54
CA VAL A 39 10.59 1.44 -6.99
C VAL A 39 10.14 1.24 -5.55
N GLY A 40 10.90 1.79 -4.62
CA GLY A 40 10.57 1.70 -3.20
C GLY A 40 9.39 2.59 -2.92
N ILE A 41 8.16 2.10 -3.10
CA ILE A 41 6.93 2.83 -2.74
C ILE A 41 6.99 3.14 -1.24
N SER A 42 7.33 4.38 -0.93
CA SER A 42 7.55 4.85 0.43
C SER A 42 6.22 5.23 1.06
N LYS A 43 6.18 5.22 2.39
CA LYS A 43 5.04 5.73 3.18
C LYS A 43 4.62 7.13 2.71
N LEU A 44 5.60 7.98 2.39
CA LEU A 44 5.39 9.33 1.86
C LEU A 44 4.76 9.36 0.47
N MET A 45 5.17 8.47 -0.43
CA MET A 45 4.60 8.35 -1.79
C MET A 45 3.12 7.94 -1.81
N VAL A 46 2.70 7.12 -0.83
CA VAL A 46 1.31 6.65 -0.75
C VAL A 46 0.44 7.65 0.02
N LEU A 47 1.00 8.39 0.98
CA LEU A 47 0.32 9.43 1.75
C LEU A 47 0.13 10.73 0.96
N ILE A 48 1.19 11.21 0.33
CA ILE A 48 1.19 12.39 -0.52
C ILE A 48 1.15 11.87 -1.94
N SER A 49 0.05 12.10 -2.66
CA SER A 49 -0.25 11.63 -4.02
C SER A 49 0.86 11.93 -5.05
N LEU A 50 1.96 11.20 -4.92
CA LEU A 50 3.17 11.06 -5.71
C LEU A 50 3.87 12.36 -6.12
N SER A 51 5.04 12.62 -5.52
CA SER A 51 5.98 13.64 -6.03
C SER A 51 6.59 13.14 -7.34
N SER A 52 6.70 14.04 -8.32
CA SER A 52 7.14 13.75 -9.68
C SER A 52 8.62 13.37 -9.81
N THR A 53 9.38 13.36 -8.72
CA THR A 53 10.84 13.24 -8.74
C THR A 53 11.35 11.81 -8.96
N GLU A 54 10.54 10.78 -8.71
CA GLU A 54 10.94 9.37 -8.85
C GLU A 54 10.46 8.70 -10.15
N PHE A 55 9.55 9.37 -10.87
CA PHE A 55 8.98 8.88 -12.12
C PHE A 55 9.66 9.55 -13.30
N LYS A 56 10.03 8.74 -14.31
CA LYS A 56 10.68 9.24 -15.52
C LYS A 56 9.68 9.97 -16.42
N THR A 57 8.41 9.58 -16.36
CA THR A 57 7.36 10.14 -17.23
C THR A 57 6.10 10.50 -16.43
N LYS A 58 5.29 11.40 -17.02
CA LYS A 58 3.96 11.74 -16.49
C LYS A 58 3.00 10.54 -16.51
N GLU A 59 3.18 9.64 -17.47
CA GLU A 59 2.38 8.42 -17.61
C GLU A 59 2.70 7.41 -16.51
N GLU A 60 3.98 7.18 -16.21
CA GLU A 60 4.39 6.37 -15.05
C GLU A 60 3.78 6.94 -13.77
N CYS A 61 3.89 8.25 -13.56
CA CYS A 61 3.28 8.92 -12.42
C CYS A 61 1.76 8.68 -12.34
N LYS A 62 1.05 8.75 -13.47
CA LYS A 62 -0.40 8.54 -13.55
C LYS A 62 -0.79 7.09 -13.21
N TRP A 63 -0.09 6.10 -13.78
CA TRP A 63 -0.34 4.68 -13.49
C TRP A 63 -0.11 4.33 -12.04
N VAL A 64 0.98 4.82 -11.45
CA VAL A 64 1.29 4.57 -10.04
C VAL A 64 0.25 5.25 -9.15
N LYS A 65 -0.24 6.46 -9.48
CA LYS A 65 -1.35 7.11 -8.74
C LYS A 65 -2.61 6.25 -8.71
N TRP A 66 -3.03 5.72 -9.86
CA TRP A 66 -4.21 4.87 -9.95
C TRP A 66 -4.05 3.58 -9.15
N MET A 67 -2.90 2.92 -9.27
CA MET A 67 -2.66 1.67 -8.57
C MET A 67 -2.49 1.85 -7.06
N VAL A 68 -1.82 2.91 -6.63
CA VAL A 68 -1.79 3.31 -5.22
C VAL A 68 -3.21 3.55 -4.71
N THR A 69 -4.06 4.21 -5.48
CA THR A 69 -5.46 4.44 -5.10
C THR A 69 -6.25 3.14 -4.98
N ALA A 70 -6.13 2.23 -5.96
CA ALA A 70 -6.77 0.92 -5.93
C ALA A 70 -6.29 0.08 -4.73
N ALA A 71 -4.98 0.04 -4.49
CA ALA A 71 -4.38 -0.64 -3.35
C ALA A 71 -4.89 -0.09 -2.02
N ARG A 72 -5.01 1.24 -1.88
CA ARG A 72 -5.60 1.88 -0.69
C ARG A 72 -7.05 1.46 -0.47
N GLN A 73 -7.85 1.35 -1.52
CA GLN A 73 -9.24 0.87 -1.43
C GLN A 73 -9.27 -0.58 -0.94
N VAL A 74 -8.40 -1.46 -1.45
CA VAL A 74 -8.30 -2.85 -0.98
C VAL A 74 -7.93 -2.91 0.50
N ILE A 75 -6.92 -2.15 0.94
CA ILE A 75 -6.51 -2.12 2.35
C ILE A 75 -7.65 -1.59 3.23
N ALA A 76 -8.32 -0.52 2.81
CA ALA A 76 -9.43 0.08 3.56
C ALA A 76 -10.64 -0.86 3.69
N SER A 77 -11.00 -1.57 2.62
CA SER A 77 -12.09 -2.55 2.62
C SER A 77 -11.78 -3.74 3.54
N ASN A 78 -10.54 -4.23 3.54
CA ASN A 78 -10.13 -5.34 4.39
C ASN A 78 -9.90 -4.94 5.86
N TRP A 79 -9.64 -3.66 6.12
CA TRP A 79 -9.59 -3.14 7.49
C TRP A 79 -10.98 -3.14 8.15
N LYS A 80 -12.05 -2.76 7.44
CA LYS A 80 -13.41 -2.74 8.02
C LYS A 80 -14.04 -4.13 8.17
N ASN A 81 -13.55 -5.15 7.44
CA ASN A 81 -14.01 -6.54 7.54
C ASN A 81 -13.29 -7.33 8.66
N VAL A 82 -13.05 -6.70 9.82
CA VAL A 82 -12.99 -7.48 11.05
C VAL A 82 -14.45 -7.71 11.41
N GLU A 83 -15.01 -8.81 10.92
CA GLU A 83 -16.32 -9.27 11.37
C GLU A 83 -16.37 -9.12 12.89
N VAL A 84 -17.38 -8.38 13.33
CA VAL A 84 -17.85 -8.42 14.70
C VAL A 84 -18.28 -9.86 14.92
N LEU A 85 -17.36 -10.69 15.39
CA LEU A 85 -17.70 -11.94 16.06
C LEU A 85 -18.29 -11.53 17.41
N GLY A 86 -19.59 -11.27 17.38
CA GLY A 86 -20.49 -11.06 18.51
C GLY A 86 -21.84 -11.64 18.15
#